data_AF-A0A5C7PNN1-F1
#
_entry.id   AF-A0A5C7PNN1-F1
#
_cell.length_a   1.000
_cell.length_b   1.000
_cell.length_c   1.000
_cell.angle_alpha   90.00
_cell.angle_beta   90.00
_cell.angle_gamma   90.00
#
_symmetry.space_group_name_H-M   'P 1'
#
loop_
_entity.id
_entity.type
_entity.pdbx_description
1 polymer ?
#
loop_
_entity_poly.entity_id
_entity_poly.type
_entity_poly.pdbx_seq_one_letter_code
_entity_poly.pdbx_strand_id
1 'polypeptide(L)' 'MSAPATTAPYGPTDQVTAAVAAQQFGISIAAITNWVSRGHLAPAGIDDNGHKTYRVLDLAKAEYKTRSKAQSRR' A
#
# COMPACT_ATOMS: atom_id res chain seq x y z
N MET A 1 24.00 -23.83 -3.35
CA MET A 1 22.71 -23.69 -2.64
C MET A 1 22.38 -22.20 -2.64
N SER A 2 21.46 -21.75 -3.50
CA SER A 2 21.09 -20.33 -3.57
C SER A 2 20.38 -19.93 -2.29
N ALA A 3 20.83 -18.85 -1.67
CA ALA A 3 20.14 -18.22 -0.56
C ALA A 3 18.66 -17.97 -0.94
N PRO A 4 17.68 -18.14 -0.01
CA PRO A 4 16.35 -17.65 -0.27
C PRO A 4 16.49 -16.14 -0.45
N ALA A 5 16.31 -15.66 -1.69
CA ALA A 5 15.96 -14.27 -1.88
C ALA A 5 14.77 -14.05 -0.95
N THR A 6 14.91 -13.19 0.05
CA THR A 6 13.77 -12.66 0.79
C THR A 6 12.99 -11.82 -0.22
N THR A 7 12.31 -12.48 -1.15
CA THR A 7 11.20 -11.90 -1.90
C THR A 7 10.25 -11.46 -0.83
N ALA A 8 10.07 -10.14 -0.70
CA ALA A 8 8.95 -9.62 0.05
C ALA A 8 7.73 -10.48 -0.34
N PRO A 9 6.92 -10.95 0.63
CA PRO A 9 5.84 -11.90 0.35
C PRO A 9 4.80 -11.38 -0.65
N TYR A 10 4.92 -10.11 -1.06
CA TYR A 10 4.11 -9.44 -2.04
C TYR A 10 4.99 -8.77 -3.09
N GLY A 11 4.76 -9.13 -4.35
CA GLY A 11 5.23 -8.43 -5.52
C GLY A 11 4.44 -7.14 -5.80
N PRO A 12 4.91 -6.30 -6.72
CA PRO A 12 4.31 -4.99 -7.01
C PRO A 12 2.87 -5.09 -7.57
N THR A 13 2.52 -6.19 -8.22
CA THR A 13 1.19 -6.43 -8.77
C THR A 13 0.22 -7.06 -7.79
N ASP A 14 0.72 -7.54 -6.64
CA ASP A 14 -0.11 -8.19 -5.64
C ASP A 14 -1.03 -7.19 -4.97
N GLN A 15 -2.18 -7.70 -4.55
CA GLN A 15 -3.19 -6.91 -3.87
C GLN A 15 -3.22 -7.30 -2.39
N VAL A 16 -3.22 -6.29 -1.52
CA VAL A 16 -3.25 -6.47 -0.08
C VAL A 16 -4.37 -5.64 0.53
N THR A 17 -4.93 -6.11 1.63
CA THR A 17 -5.92 -5.33 2.39
C THR A 17 -5.24 -4.18 3.13
N ALA A 18 -6.04 -3.20 3.57
CA ALA A 18 -5.51 -2.09 4.38
C ALA A 18 -4.86 -2.57 5.70
N ALA A 19 -5.34 -3.67 6.28
CA ALA A 19 -4.76 -4.24 7.50
C ALA A 19 -3.37 -4.83 7.24
N VAL A 20 -3.22 -5.59 6.15
CA VAL A 20 -1.92 -6.11 5.71
C VAL A 20 -0.98 -4.96 5.33
N ALA A 21 -1.48 -3.93 4.65
CA ALA A 21 -0.72 -2.73 4.32
C ALA A 21 -0.13 -2.06 5.57
N ALA A 22 -0.92 -1.95 6.65
CA ALA A 22 -0.48 -1.37 7.90
C ALA A 22 0.56 -2.22 8.63
N GLN A 23 0.35 -3.54 8.70
CA GLN A 23 1.28 -4.44 9.39
C GLN A 23 2.59 -4.61 8.63
N GLN A 24 2.53 -4.79 7.31
CA GLN A 24 3.69 -5.20 6.52
C GLN A 24 4.48 -4.02 5.95
N PHE A 25 3.82 -2.91 5.63
CA PHE A 25 4.45 -1.74 5.01
C PHE A 25 4.46 -0.52 5.93
N GLY A 26 3.89 -0.61 7.14
CA GLY A 26 3.83 0.50 8.10
C GLY A 26 2.90 1.65 7.68
N ILE A 27 2.07 1.44 6.65
CA ILE A 27 1.15 2.45 6.14
C ILE A 27 -0.13 2.44 6.98
N SER A 28 -0.39 3.52 7.72
CA SER A 28 -1.60 3.57 8.55
C SER A 28 -2.89 3.47 7.73
N ILE A 29 -3.88 2.76 8.26
CA ILE A 29 -5.21 2.62 7.63
C ILE A 29 -5.84 3.99 7.38
N ALA A 30 -5.64 4.94 8.29
CA ALA A 30 -6.09 6.32 8.12
C ALA A 30 -5.46 7.01 6.89
N ALA A 31 -4.17 6.78 6.62
CA ALA A 31 -3.52 7.31 5.42
C ALA A 31 -4.13 6.71 4.15
N ILE A 32 -4.35 5.40 4.13
CA ILE A 32 -4.99 4.69 3.00
C ILE A 32 -6.37 5.27 2.73
N THR A 33 -7.22 5.38 3.76
CA THR A 33 -8.57 5.95 3.63
C THR A 33 -8.53 7.39 3.13
N ASN A 34 -7.58 8.20 3.60
CA ASN A 34 -7.41 9.59 3.16
C ASN A 34 -6.91 9.68 1.70
N TRP A 35 -6.06 8.76 1.26
CA TRP A 35 -5.65 8.68 -0.14
C TRP A 35 -6.80 8.26 -1.04
N VAL A 36 -7.64 7.32 -0.60
CA VAL A 36 -8.83 6.89 -1.34
C VAL A 36 -9.84 8.03 -1.46
N SER A 37 -10.14 8.74 -0.36
CA SER A 37 -11.09 9.85 -0.38
C SER A 37 -10.62 11.02 -1.25
N ARG A 38 -9.31 11.24 -1.34
CA ARG A 38 -8.69 12.25 -2.21
C ARG A 38 -8.48 11.78 -3.66
N GLY A 39 -8.82 10.53 -3.99
CA GLY A 39 -8.60 9.95 -5.32
C GLY A 39 -7.13 9.70 -5.67
N HIS A 40 -6.23 9.64 -4.68
CA HIS A 40 -4.82 9.30 -4.86
C HIS A 40 -4.55 7.80 -4.88
N LEU A 41 -5.46 7.00 -4.34
CA LEU A 41 -5.41 5.55 -4.32
C LEU A 41 -6.79 5.01 -4.70
N ALA A 42 -6.83 3.98 -5.55
CA ALA A 42 -8.07 3.29 -5.89
C ALA A 42 -8.00 1.85 -5.35
N PRO A 43 -9.12 1.31 -4.80
CA PRO A 43 -9.21 -0.11 -4.51
C PRO A 43 -9.09 -0.89 -5.83
N ALA A 44 -8.25 -1.92 -5.83
CA ALA A 44 -8.01 -2.78 -6.98
C ALA A 44 -9.00 -3.95 -7.05
N GLY A 45 -9.61 -4.28 -5.92
CA GLY A 45 -10.56 -5.38 -5.80
C GLY A 45 -11.12 -5.49 -4.38
N ILE A 46 -11.71 -6.66 -4.14
CA ILE A 46 -12.26 -7.06 -2.85
C ILE A 46 -11.73 -8.48 -2.56
N ASP A 47 -11.34 -8.76 -1.33
CA ASP A 47 -10.93 -10.11 -0.90
C ASP A 47 -12.14 -11.04 -0.69
N ASP A 48 -11.88 -12.31 -0.41
CA ASP A 48 -12.92 -13.31 -0.16
C ASP A 48 -13.79 -13.00 1.08
N ASN A 49 -13.31 -12.13 1.97
CA ASN A 49 -13.99 -11.68 3.18
C ASN A 49 -14.78 -10.37 2.97
N GLY A 50 -14.79 -9.80 1.76
CA GLY A 50 -15.48 -8.54 1.46
C GLY A 50 -14.67 -7.28 1.75
N HIS A 51 -13.38 -7.38 2.08
CA HIS A 51 -12.53 -6.22 2.33
C HIS A 51 -11.91 -5.68 1.06
N LYS A 52 -11.83 -4.34 0.95
CA LYS A 52 -11.15 -3.68 -0.16
C LYS A 52 -9.66 -4.03 -0.18
N THR A 53 -9.18 -4.44 -1.34
CA THR A 53 -7.77 -4.71 -1.60
C THR A 53 -7.16 -3.58 -2.44
N TYR A 54 -5.86 -3.37 -2.26
CA TYR A 54 -5.09 -2.31 -2.90
C TYR A 54 -3.81 -2.90 -3.45
N ARG A 55 -3.41 -2.47 -4.65
CA ARG A 55 -2.14 -2.90 -5.24
C ARG A 55 -0.97 -2.36 -4.44
N VAL A 56 0.00 -3.22 -4.16
CA VAL A 56 1.23 -2.84 -3.45
C VAL A 56 1.96 -1.70 -4.16
N LEU A 57 2.04 -1.72 -5.49
CA LEU A 57 2.64 -0.64 -6.27
C LEU A 57 1.94 0.71 -6.07
N ASP A 58 0.61 0.72 -5.96
CA ASP A 58 -0.15 1.96 -5.81
C ASP A 58 -0.06 2.52 -4.39
N LEU A 59 0.00 1.64 -3.38
CA LEU A 59 0.32 2.01 -2.00
C LEU A 59 1.69 2.67 -1.89
N ALA A 60 2.73 2.07 -2.49
CA ALA A 60 4.08 2.62 -2.50
C ALA A 60 4.15 3.98 -3.21
N LYS A 61 3.45 4.14 -4.34
CA LYS A 61 3.36 5.43 -5.06
C LYS A 61 2.66 6.50 -4.22
N ALA A 62 1.57 6.16 -3.54
CA ALA A 62 0.82 7.10 -2.70
C ALA A 62 1.63 7.54 -1.47
N GLU A 63 2.34 6.60 -0.85
CA GLU A 63 3.26 6.88 0.26
C GLU A 63 4.40 7.81 -0.17
N TYR A 64 5.08 7.48 -1.28
CA TYR A 64 6.17 8.30 -1.82
C TYR A 64 5.70 9.73 -2.09
N LYS A 65 4.57 9.91 -2.79
CA LYS A 65 3.98 11.24 -3.05
C LYS A 65 3.68 12.00 -1.76
N THR A 66 3.20 11.31 -0.73
CA THR A 66 2.87 11.93 0.57
C THR A 66 4.13 12.37 1.30
N ARG A 67 5.17 11.52 1.32
CA ARG A 67 6.45 11.81 1.97
C ARG A 67 7.23 12.92 1.27
N SER A 68 7.28 12.92 -0.06
CA SER A 68 7.91 14.00 -0.84
C SER A 68 7.24 15.36 -0.60
N LYS A 69 5.90 15.39 -0.49
CA LYS A 69 5.17 16.63 -0.13
C LYS A 69 5.47 17.08 1.30
N ALA A 70 5.60 16.17 2.25
CA ALA A 70 5.98 16.52 3.62
C ALA A 70 7.40 17.09 3.68
N GLN A 71 8.32 16.53 2.90
CA GLN A 71 9.72 16.98 2.84
C GLN A 71 9.89 18.33 2.14
N SER A 72 9.07 18.64 1.13
CA SER A 72 9.10 19.92 0.40
C SER A 72 8.54 21.11 1.21
N ARG A 73 7.99 20.90 2.41
CA ARG A 73 7.46 21.97 3.28
C ARG A 73 8.46 22.45 4.34
N ARG A 74 9.73 22.10 4.18
CA ARG A 74 10.87 22.58 4.98
C ARG A 74 11.69 23.55 4.17
#